data_AF-A0A5M3WFN6-F1
#
_entry.id   AF-A0A5M3WFN6-F1
#
_cell.length_a   1.000
_cell.length_b   1.000
_cell.length_c   1.000
_cell.angle_alpha   90.00
_cell.angle_beta   90.00
_cell.angle_gamma   90.00
#
_symmetry.space_group_name_H-M   'P 1'
#
loop_
_entity.id
_entity.type
_entity.pdbx_description
1 polymer ?
#
loop_
_entity_poly.entity_id
_entity_poly.type
_entity_poly.pdbx_seq_one_letter_code
_entity_poly.pdbx_strand_id
1 'polypeptide(L)' 'MILTNTITAPGEEPATCACGAALAEGQKLCRKCAARERWAKRQAARLRLKRRRNLSRRPPRDPHRTPIVGATS' A
#
# COMPACT_ATOMS: atom_id res chain seq x y z
N MET A 1 27.76 29.51 41.59
CA MET A 1 26.52 28.82 41.18
C MET A 1 26.26 29.22 39.73
N ILE A 2 26.54 28.32 38.77
CA ILE A 2 26.41 28.63 37.34
C ILE A 2 24.97 28.29 36.92
N LEU A 3 24.18 29.33 36.62
CA LEU A 3 22.83 29.19 36.05
C LEU A 3 22.98 28.86 34.57
N THR A 4 22.77 27.60 34.20
CA THR A 4 22.69 27.18 32.79
C THR A 4 21.36 27.67 32.21
N ASN A 5 21.40 28.86 31.63
CA ASN A 5 20.26 29.43 30.91
C ASN A 5 20.14 28.70 29.56
N THR A 6 19.39 27.60 29.52
CA THR A 6 19.03 26.93 28.26
C THR A 6 17.99 27.78 27.54
N ILE A 7 18.44 28.59 26.59
CA ILE A 7 17.59 29.32 25.66
C ILE A 7 16.98 28.27 24.71
N THR A 8 15.77 27.80 25.01
CA THR A 8 14.95 27.07 24.02
C THR A 8 14.51 28.08 22.97
N ALA A 9 15.05 27.98 21.76
CA ALA A 9 14.64 28.82 20.64
C ALA A 9 13.14 28.63 20.35
N PRO A 10 12.36 29.71 20.16
CA PRO A 10 10.95 29.59 19.80
C PRO A 10 10.87 29.39 18.29
N GLY A 11 10.53 28.18 17.83
CA GLY A 11 10.26 28.01 16.39
C GLY A 11 10.14 26.60 15.83
N GLU A 12 10.41 25.55 16.62
CA GLU A 12 10.35 24.18 16.10
C GLU A 12 9.08 23.49 16.59
N GLU A 13 7.94 23.94 16.06
CA GLU A 13 6.70 23.16 16.14
C GLU A 13 7.01 21.75 15.59
N PRO A 14 6.74 20.67 16.34
CA PRO A 14 7.09 19.33 15.89
C PRO A 14 6.37 19.09 14.56
N ALA A 15 7.13 18.76 13.52
CA ALA A 15 6.54 18.44 12.22
C ALA A 15 5.42 17.42 12.42
N THR A 16 4.22 17.71 11.92
CA THR A 16 3.05 16.85 12.10
C THR A 16 2.79 16.03 10.85
N CYS A 17 2.37 14.80 11.05
CA CYS A 17 2.05 13.88 9.97
C CYS A 17 0.69 14.28 9.43
N ALA A 18 0.38 13.93 8.17
CA ALA A 18 -0.96 14.10 7.64
C ALA A 18 -2.09 13.45 8.48
N CYS A 19 -1.76 12.58 9.44
CA CYS A 19 -2.72 12.03 10.40
C CYS A 19 -2.74 12.72 11.77
N GLY A 20 -2.04 13.85 11.94
CA GLY A 20 -1.95 14.62 13.18
C GLY A 20 -0.91 14.11 14.18
N ALA A 21 -0.20 13.01 13.89
CA ALA A 21 0.83 12.50 14.78
C ALA A 21 2.11 13.34 14.70
N ALA A 22 2.72 13.66 15.84
CA ALA A 22 4.06 14.26 15.87
C ALA A 22 5.07 13.34 15.17
N LEU A 23 5.91 13.91 14.31
CA LEU A 23 7.06 13.22 13.73
C LEU A 23 8.27 13.44 14.60
N ALA A 24 9.13 12.43 14.64
CA ALA A 24 10.50 12.63 15.07
C ALA A 24 11.26 13.41 13.98
N GLU A 25 12.31 14.10 14.42
CA GLU A 25 13.21 14.86 13.55
C GLU A 25 13.69 14.03 12.36
N GLY A 26 13.61 14.61 11.16
CA GLY A 26 14.01 13.95 9.91
C GLY A 26 13.06 12.90 9.35
N GLN A 27 11.95 12.56 10.02
CA GLN A 27 10.94 11.66 9.44
C GLN A 27 9.96 12.42 8.54
N LYS A 28 9.53 11.78 7.44
CA LYS A 28 8.49 12.30 6.53
C LYS A 28 7.08 11.81 6.84
N LEU A 29 6.98 10.64 7.47
CA LEU A 29 5.72 10.00 7.83
C LEU A 29 5.85 9.37 9.22
N CYS A 30 4.79 9.43 10.02
CA CYS A 30 4.76 8.66 11.25
C CYS A 30 4.75 7.15 10.97
N ARG A 31 5.17 6.35 11.96
CA ARG A 31 5.23 4.88 11.85
C ARG A 31 3.91 4.25 11.35
N LYS A 32 2.76 4.79 11.78
CA LYS A 32 1.42 4.33 11.36
C LYS A 32 1.16 4.60 9.88
N CYS A 33 1.39 5.82 9.42
CA CYS A 33 1.21 6.19 8.01
C CYS A 33 2.18 5.45 7.10
N ALA A 34 3.45 5.33 7.50
CA ALA A 34 4.44 4.55 6.77
C ALA A 34 4.07 3.05 6.69
N ALA A 35 3.49 2.47 7.75
CA ALA A 35 2.98 1.11 7.71
C ALA A 35 1.77 0.97 6.77
N ARG A 36 0.84 1.92 6.80
CA ARG A 36 -0.34 1.94 5.93
C ARG A 36 0.05 2.05 4.46
N GLU A 37 0.98 2.95 4.11
CA GLU A 37 1.48 3.10 2.74
C GLU A 37 2.15 1.81 2.25
N ARG A 38 2.99 1.18 3.07
CA ARG A 38 3.61 -0.11 2.74
C ARG A 38 2.57 -1.20 2.53
N TRP A 39 1.53 -1.26 3.36
CA TRP A 39 0.44 -2.21 3.18
C TRP A 39 -0.32 -1.97 1.87
N ALA A 40 -0.66 -0.71 1.55
CA ALA A 40 -1.35 -0.37 0.31
C ALA A 40 -0.53 -0.77 -0.94
N LYS A 41 0.78 -0.50 -0.94
CA LYS A 41 1.70 -0.93 -2.00
C LYS A 41 1.71 -2.46 -2.16
N ARG A 42 1.76 -3.20 -1.04
CA ARG A 42 1.69 -4.68 -1.05
C ARG A 42 0.36 -5.20 -1.60
N GLN A 43 -0.76 -4.59 -1.24
CA GLN A 43 -2.08 -4.98 -1.78
C GLN A 43 -2.16 -4.73 -3.28
N ALA A 44 -1.72 -3.56 -3.75
CA ALA A 44 -1.66 -3.25 -5.17
C ALA A 44 -0.79 -4.26 -5.94
N ALA A 45 0.38 -4.63 -5.41
CA ALA A 45 1.24 -5.66 -6.00
C ALA A 45 0.55 -7.03 -6.07
N ARG A 46 -0.14 -7.45 -5.00
CA ARG A 46 -0.92 -8.72 -4.98
C ARG A 46 -2.02 -8.73 -6.03
N LEU A 47 -2.76 -7.63 -6.18
CA LEU A 47 -3.81 -7.50 -7.20
C LEU A 47 -3.24 -7.57 -8.62
N ARG A 48 -2.10 -6.91 -8.87
CA ARG A 48 -1.39 -7.00 -10.16
C ARG A 48 -0.97 -8.44 -10.46
N LEU A 49 -0.44 -9.17 -9.47
CA LEU A 49 -0.06 -10.57 -9.62
C LEU A 49 -1.27 -11.46 -9.91
N LYS A 50 -2.38 -11.30 -9.16
CA LYS A 50 -3.63 -12.04 -9.39
C LYS A 50 -4.16 -11.80 -10.82
N ARG A 51 -4.15 -10.55 -11.28
CA ARG A 51 -4.57 -10.20 -12.65
C ARG A 51 -3.68 -10.88 -13.69
N ARG A 52 -2.35 -10.81 -13.55
CA ARG A 52 -1.40 -11.50 -14.44
C ARG A 52 -1.66 -13.01 -14.47
N ARG A 53 -1.83 -13.64 -13.30
CA ARG A 53 -2.16 -15.06 -13.21
C ARG A 53 -3.49 -15.38 -13.90
N ASN A 54 -4.51 -14.54 -13.77
CA ASN A 54 -5.79 -14.77 -14.45
C ASN A 54 -5.67 -14.65 -15.98
N LEU A 55 -4.81 -13.75 -16.48
CA LEU A 55 -4.52 -13.63 -17.91
C LEU A 55 -3.74 -14.83 -18.46
N SER A 56 -2.76 -15.31 -17.70
CA SER A 56 -1.90 -16.44 -18.13
C SER A 56 -2.51 -17.81 -17.85
N ARG A 57 -3.55 -17.88 -17.03
CA ARG A 57 -4.19 -19.14 -16.65
C ARG A 57 -5.12 -19.56 -17.78
N ARG A 58 -4.99 -20.83 -18.19
CA ARG A 58 -5.94 -21.46 -19.11
C ARG A 58 -7.36 -21.28 -18.54
N PRO A 59 -8.33 -20.78 -19.33
CA PRO A 59 -9.71 -20.66 -18.89
C PRO A 59 -10.16 -21.99 -18.27
N PRO A 60 -11.02 -21.96 -17.23
CA PRO A 60 -11.66 -23.18 -16.74
C PRO A 60 -12.22 -23.96 -17.94
N ARG A 61 -11.90 -25.26 -18.03
CA ARG A 61 -12.53 -26.11 -19.04
C ARG A 61 -14.02 -26.10 -18.73
N ASP A 62 -14.80 -25.60 -19.69
CA ASP A 62 -16.26 -25.63 -19.61
C ASP A 62 -16.70 -27.10 -19.53
N PRO A 63 -17.30 -27.55 -18.41
CA PRO A 63 -17.73 -28.94 -18.27
C PRO A 63 -18.93 -29.28 -19.16
N HIS A 64 -19.63 -28.28 -19.71
CA HIS A 64 -20.90 -28.43 -20.42
C HIS A 64 -20.81 -28.07 -21.90
N ARG A 65 -19.67 -28.35 -22.55
CA ARG A 65 -19.57 -28.26 -24.01
C ARG A 65 -20.39 -29.40 -24.62
N THR A 66 -21.68 -29.18 -24.82
CA THR A 66 -22.49 -30.05 -25.70
C THR A 66 -21.89 -29.98 -27.10
N PRO A 67 -21.58 -31.12 -27.75
CA PRO A 67 -21.18 -31.09 -29.14
C PRO A 67 -22.34 -30.51 -29.96
N ILE A 68 -22.03 -29.57 -30.85
CA ILE A 68 -22.98 -29.14 -31.89
C ILE A 68 -23.25 -30.36 -32.76
N VAL A 69 -24.38 -31.03 -32.53
CA VAL A 69 -24.93 -32.05 -33.42
C VAL A 69 -25.60 -31.29 -34.56
N GLY A 70 -24.97 -31.24 -35.73
CA GLY A 70 -25.57 -30.59 -36.90
C GLY A 70 -24.64 -30.14 -38.02
N ALA A 71 -23.47 -30.76 -38.23
CA ALA A 71 -22.72 -30.61 -39.48
C ALA A 71 -23.03 -31.82 -40.38
N THR A 72 -24.16 -31.76 -41.06
CA THR A 72 -24.45 -32.62 -42.22
C THR A 72 -24.04 -31.86 -43.47
N SER A 73 -23.07 -32.40 -44.21
CA SER A 73 -22.87 -32.14 -45.64
C SER A 73 -23.30 -33.38 -46.41
#